data_AF-A0A5J4TWK7-F1
#
_entry.id   AF-A0A5J4TWK7-F1
#
_cell.length_a   1.000
_cell.length_b   1.000
_cell.length_c   1.000
_cell.angle_alpha   90.00
_cell.angle_beta   90.00
_cell.angle_gamma   90.00
#
_symmetry.space_group_name_H-M   'P 1'
#
loop_
_entity.id
_entity.type
_entity.pdbx_description
1 polymer ?
#
loop_
_entity_poly.entity_id
_entity_poly.type
_entity_poly.pdbx_seq_one_letter_code
_entity_poly.pdbx_strand_id
1 'polypeptide(L)'
;MQRIVRSGRQNEKEKKTSALDQLQISILEGKKEKKSIKQQRIGQFKEYWDKTGRDLIEIKDLKDPEVEMINYIDFLIEQNSTSANIVENVSAITTLFKAAGLSEQKINGKVLKQVLKRTRAKIKQPIKESTSYSINTLLKFIELQADKLQTLTEAQFLGCTFISIMAFCTLRMVEVLRADVQQNEDNSWNINTSMWKGDDTDAEITFRPLVNQSICPTFWLSKWLNRIERQQLDKPLWWLKRTNKPATEEFTSKSIHHVMEQAGIENNPTVTSIRAASITKAFSLGFTKIAIDRFSRHSDSSMVTLKSYDKNNNDEVRREISKL
;
A
#
# COMPACT_ATOMS: atom_id res chain seq x y z
N MET A 1 -31.43 -14.35 67.20
CA MET A 1 -32.42 -14.85 66.22
C MET A 1 -33.61 -13.89 66.17
N GLN A 2 -33.73 -13.13 65.08
CA GLN A 2 -34.79 -12.22 64.60
C GLN A 2 -34.07 -11.25 63.63
N ARG A 3 -34.59 -10.70 62.53
CA ARG A 3 -35.64 -11.04 61.55
C ARG A 3 -35.53 -9.94 60.46
N ILE A 4 -35.57 -10.31 59.17
CA ILE A 4 -36.07 -9.58 57.98
C ILE A 4 -35.43 -8.22 57.56
N VAL A 5 -34.96 -8.10 56.30
CA VAL A 5 -35.60 -7.39 55.14
C VAL A 5 -34.58 -7.07 54.03
N ARG A 6 -35.06 -7.36 52.82
CA ARG A 6 -34.65 -7.00 51.45
C ARG A 6 -34.00 -5.61 51.28
N SER A 7 -33.11 -5.51 50.29
CA SER A 7 -33.04 -4.32 49.44
C SER A 7 -32.65 -4.75 48.02
N GLY A 8 -33.55 -4.48 47.07
CA GLY A 8 -33.38 -4.80 45.66
C GLY A 8 -32.43 -3.83 44.99
N ARG A 9 -31.54 -4.35 44.14
CA ARG A 9 -30.83 -3.55 43.13
C ARG A 9 -31.67 -3.54 41.85
N GLN A 10 -32.21 -2.37 41.54
CA GLN A 10 -32.75 -2.05 40.22
C GLN A 10 -31.63 -2.03 39.19
N ASN A 11 -31.96 -2.60 38.03
CA ASN A 11 -31.16 -2.65 36.81
C ASN A 11 -30.94 -1.24 36.24
N GLU A 12 -29.68 -0.83 36.11
CA GLU A 12 -29.28 0.13 35.08
C GLU A 12 -28.91 -0.67 33.83
N LYS A 13 -29.86 -0.77 32.90
CA LYS A 13 -29.55 -1.22 31.54
C LYS A 13 -28.83 -0.08 30.84
N GLU A 14 -27.53 -0.23 30.63
CA GLU A 14 -26.79 0.53 29.62
C GLU A 14 -27.57 0.48 28.30
N LYS A 15 -28.09 1.63 27.86
CA LYS A 15 -28.62 1.80 26.52
C LYS A 15 -27.46 1.60 25.55
N LYS A 16 -27.37 0.42 24.94
CA LYS A 16 -26.55 0.22 23.73
C LYS A 16 -27.01 1.22 22.67
N THR A 17 -26.19 2.23 22.42
CA THR A 17 -26.32 3.16 21.29
C THR A 17 -26.37 2.36 20.00
N SER A 18 -27.26 2.72 19.07
CA SER A 18 -27.42 1.97 17.83
C SER A 18 -26.19 2.14 16.93
N ALA A 19 -25.95 1.21 16.01
CA ALA A 19 -24.87 1.31 15.04
C ALA A 19 -24.94 2.60 14.20
N LEU A 20 -26.14 3.16 14.05
CA LEU A 20 -26.39 4.42 13.34
C LEU A 20 -25.94 5.62 14.18
N ASP A 21 -26.16 5.58 15.50
CA ASP A 21 -25.67 6.60 16.44
C ASP A 21 -24.13 6.57 16.52
N GLN A 22 -23.50 5.40 16.47
CA GLN A 22 -22.04 5.27 16.42
C GLN A 22 -21.45 5.82 15.12
N LEU A 23 -22.16 5.64 14.00
CA LEU A 23 -21.77 6.21 12.70
C LEU A 23 -21.94 7.74 12.67
N GLN A 24 -23.01 8.24 13.29
CA GLN A 24 -23.32 9.67 13.41
C GLN A 24 -22.32 10.39 14.35
N ILE A 25 -21.92 9.73 15.44
CA ILE A 25 -20.85 10.18 16.35
C ILE A 25 -19.49 10.20 15.63
N SER A 26 -19.14 9.14 14.88
CA SER A 26 -17.90 9.10 14.07
C SER A 26 -17.84 10.20 12.99
N ILE A 27 -19.00 10.56 12.41
CA ILE A 27 -19.11 11.65 11.43
C ILE A 27 -18.97 13.03 12.10
N LEU A 28 -19.48 13.21 13.31
CA LEU A 28 -19.44 14.48 14.06
C LEU A 28 -18.09 14.75 14.74
N GLU A 29 -17.40 13.72 15.23
CA GLU A 29 -16.08 13.82 15.88
C GLU A 29 -14.93 14.09 14.89
N GLY A 30 -15.15 13.85 13.58
CA GLY A 30 -14.20 14.10 12.47
C GLY A 30 -13.89 15.57 12.15
N LYS A 31 -14.17 16.51 13.06
CA LYS A 31 -13.76 17.93 12.92
C LYS A 31 -12.28 18.17 13.30
N LYS A 32 -11.55 17.19 13.84
CA LYS A 32 -10.24 17.44 14.46
C LYS A 32 -8.99 16.78 13.85
N GLU A 33 -9.05 15.85 12.89
CA GLU A 33 -7.81 15.25 12.34
C GLU A 33 -7.96 14.69 10.91
N LYS A 34 -6.82 14.52 10.19
CA LYS A 34 -6.68 14.19 8.75
C LYS A 34 -7.79 13.24 8.24
N LYS A 35 -8.73 13.78 7.47
CA LYS A 35 -9.85 13.02 6.90
C LYS A 35 -9.36 11.95 5.91
N SER A 36 -9.76 10.70 6.13
CA SER A 36 -9.62 9.62 5.14
C SER A 36 -10.42 9.95 3.88
N ILE A 37 -9.95 9.53 2.69
CA ILE A 37 -10.64 9.73 1.41
C ILE A 37 -12.12 9.30 1.52
N LYS A 38 -12.38 8.17 2.19
CA LYS A 38 -13.75 7.67 2.39
C LYS A 38 -14.64 8.65 3.17
N GLN A 39 -14.09 9.34 4.17
CA GLN A 39 -14.82 10.36 4.94
C GLN A 39 -15.09 11.62 4.11
N GLN A 40 -14.14 11.99 3.24
CA GLN A 40 -14.36 13.10 2.29
C GLN A 40 -15.52 12.79 1.34
N ARG A 41 -15.57 11.57 0.78
CA ARG A 41 -16.66 11.12 -0.11
C ARG A 41 -18.02 11.11 0.60
N ILE A 42 -18.08 10.61 1.83
CA ILE A 42 -19.32 10.66 2.64
C ILE A 42 -19.76 12.11 2.89
N GLY A 43 -18.82 13.04 3.12
CA GLY A 43 -19.12 14.47 3.21
C GLY A 43 -19.74 15.04 1.94
N GLN A 44 -19.21 14.68 0.77
CA GLN A 44 -19.77 15.09 -0.54
C GLN A 44 -21.18 14.55 -0.75
N PHE A 45 -21.45 13.31 -0.31
CA PHE A 45 -22.81 12.76 -0.37
C PHE A 45 -23.75 13.48 0.57
N LYS A 46 -23.29 13.87 1.77
CA LYS A 46 -24.08 14.66 2.71
C LYS A 46 -24.53 15.99 2.10
N GLU A 47 -23.66 16.69 1.36
CA GLU A 47 -24.03 17.93 0.67
C GLU A 47 -25.15 17.73 -0.36
N TYR A 48 -25.11 16.62 -1.10
CA TYR A 48 -26.21 16.22 -1.98
C TYR A 48 -27.48 15.89 -1.18
N TRP A 49 -27.33 15.11 -0.11
CA TRP A 49 -28.43 14.62 0.71
C TRP A 49 -29.19 15.78 1.38
N ASP A 50 -28.46 16.73 1.98
CA ASP A 50 -29.01 17.92 2.61
C ASP A 50 -29.79 18.78 1.59
N LYS A 51 -29.36 18.84 0.32
CA LYS A 51 -30.11 19.53 -0.76
C LYS A 51 -31.43 18.86 -1.12
N THR A 52 -31.56 17.57 -0.87
CA THR A 52 -32.83 16.84 -1.05
C THR A 52 -33.80 17.04 0.12
N GLY A 53 -33.38 17.75 1.19
CA GLY A 53 -34.21 18.02 2.36
C GLY A 53 -34.44 16.80 3.27
N ARG A 54 -33.65 15.74 3.10
CA ARG A 54 -33.78 14.47 3.84
C ARG A 54 -32.73 14.35 4.93
N ASP A 55 -33.07 13.66 6.01
CA ASP A 55 -32.13 13.31 7.08
C ASP A 55 -31.34 12.03 6.72
N LEU A 56 -30.08 11.93 7.15
CA LEU A 56 -29.24 10.74 6.92
C LEU A 56 -29.86 9.46 7.53
N ILE A 57 -30.69 9.58 8.57
CA ILE A 57 -31.40 8.46 9.19
C ILE A 57 -32.37 7.79 8.19
N GLU A 58 -32.86 8.54 7.19
CA GLU A 58 -33.80 8.05 6.17
C GLU A 58 -33.12 7.11 5.14
N ILE A 59 -31.79 7.02 5.11
CA ILE A 59 -31.06 6.13 4.19
C ILE A 59 -31.51 4.67 4.35
N LYS A 60 -31.77 4.22 5.58
CA LYS A 60 -32.19 2.83 5.86
C LYS A 60 -33.56 2.50 5.24
N ASP A 61 -34.37 3.52 4.98
CA ASP A 61 -35.75 3.41 4.49
C ASP A 61 -35.84 3.66 2.97
N LEU A 62 -34.70 3.77 2.27
CA LEU A 62 -34.63 3.93 0.82
C LEU A 62 -35.31 2.75 0.10
N LYS A 63 -36.38 3.07 -0.65
CA LYS A 63 -37.12 2.09 -1.48
C LYS A 63 -36.27 1.58 -2.64
N ASP A 64 -35.53 2.48 -3.29
CA ASP A 64 -34.68 2.19 -4.44
C ASP A 64 -33.29 2.85 -4.30
N PRO A 65 -32.34 2.17 -3.66
CA PRO A 65 -30.99 2.71 -3.48
C PRO A 65 -30.16 2.73 -4.77
N GLU A 66 -30.51 1.95 -5.80
CA GLU A 66 -29.83 2.02 -7.10
C GLU A 66 -30.14 3.36 -7.78
N VAL A 67 -31.42 3.74 -7.82
CA VAL A 67 -31.88 5.02 -8.38
C VAL A 67 -31.26 6.19 -7.62
N GLU A 68 -31.25 6.12 -6.29
CA GLU A 68 -30.65 7.18 -5.46
C GLU A 68 -29.14 7.35 -5.74
N MET A 69 -28.41 6.26 -5.92
CA MET A 69 -26.99 6.31 -6.31
C MET A 69 -26.80 6.95 -7.68
N ILE A 70 -27.69 6.66 -8.65
CA ILE A 70 -27.63 7.24 -9.99
C ILE A 70 -27.89 8.75 -9.93
N ASN A 71 -28.92 9.19 -9.20
CA ASN A 71 -29.20 10.62 -9.00
C ASN A 71 -28.00 11.35 -8.39
N TYR A 72 -27.32 10.71 -7.42
CA TYR A 72 -26.11 11.27 -6.84
C TYR A 72 -24.94 11.33 -7.84
N ILE A 73 -24.78 10.33 -8.69
CA ILE A 73 -23.78 10.37 -9.78
C ILE A 73 -24.08 11.53 -10.73
N ASP A 74 -25.34 11.74 -11.11
CA ASP A 74 -25.73 12.85 -11.98
C ASP A 74 -25.42 14.20 -11.33
N PHE A 75 -25.73 14.35 -10.03
CA PHE A 75 -25.31 15.52 -9.26
C PHE A 75 -23.78 15.72 -9.29
N LEU A 76 -22.98 14.67 -9.12
CA LEU A 76 -21.52 14.78 -9.20
C LEU A 76 -21.03 15.19 -10.59
N ILE A 77 -21.69 14.71 -11.65
CA ILE A 77 -21.40 15.09 -13.04
C ILE A 77 -21.72 16.58 -13.26
N GLU A 78 -22.85 17.07 -12.76
CA GLU A 78 -23.22 18.49 -12.81
C GLU A 78 -22.22 19.37 -12.05
N GLN A 79 -21.64 18.87 -10.96
CA GLN A 79 -20.55 19.53 -10.23
C GLN A 79 -19.17 19.37 -10.90
N ASN A 80 -19.11 18.91 -12.16
CA ASN A 80 -17.87 18.68 -12.92
C ASN A 80 -16.86 17.75 -12.20
N SER A 81 -17.34 16.78 -11.43
CA SER A 81 -16.47 15.82 -10.75
C SER A 81 -15.69 14.95 -11.75
N THR A 82 -14.43 14.66 -11.43
CA THR A 82 -13.63 13.73 -12.24
C THR A 82 -14.23 12.32 -12.20
N SER A 83 -14.00 11.55 -13.27
CA SER A 83 -14.49 10.16 -13.32
C SER A 83 -13.94 9.30 -12.17
N ALA A 84 -12.69 9.54 -11.74
CA ALA A 84 -12.11 8.87 -10.57
C ALA A 84 -12.86 9.21 -9.27
N ASN A 85 -13.16 10.50 -9.06
CA ASN A 85 -13.94 10.95 -7.90
C ASN A 85 -15.33 10.30 -7.85
N ILE A 86 -16.00 10.17 -9.01
CA ILE A 86 -17.31 9.51 -9.11
C ILE A 86 -17.21 8.04 -8.68
N VAL A 87 -16.23 7.29 -9.19
CA VAL A 87 -16.06 5.87 -8.84
C VAL A 87 -15.74 5.68 -7.35
N GLU A 88 -14.90 6.55 -6.77
CA GLU A 88 -14.61 6.54 -5.33
C GLU A 88 -15.85 6.85 -4.49
N ASN A 89 -16.64 7.84 -4.89
CA ASN A 89 -17.89 8.20 -4.23
C ASN A 89 -18.86 7.01 -4.21
N VAL A 90 -19.11 6.40 -5.37
CA VAL A 90 -20.02 5.25 -5.46
C VAL A 90 -19.55 4.08 -4.59
N SER A 91 -18.24 3.83 -4.51
CA SER A 91 -17.69 2.81 -3.60
C SER A 91 -17.92 3.15 -2.12
N ALA A 92 -17.69 4.41 -1.73
CA ALA A 92 -17.88 4.86 -0.36
C ALA A 92 -19.36 4.78 0.05
N ILE A 93 -20.27 5.25 -0.80
CA ILE A 93 -21.71 5.27 -0.53
C ILE A 93 -22.33 3.88 -0.60
N THR A 94 -21.85 3.00 -1.48
CA THR A 94 -22.24 1.58 -1.45
C THR A 94 -21.92 0.96 -0.08
N THR A 95 -20.77 1.32 0.50
CA THR A 95 -20.41 0.84 1.85
C THR A 95 -21.33 1.43 2.93
N LEU A 96 -21.69 2.72 2.80
CA LEU A 96 -22.64 3.39 3.69
C LEU A 96 -24.02 2.74 3.64
N PHE A 97 -24.55 2.48 2.45
CA PHE A 97 -25.84 1.82 2.23
C PHE A 97 -25.87 0.41 2.83
N LYS A 98 -24.79 -0.38 2.64
CA LYS A 98 -24.65 -1.68 3.30
C LYS A 98 -24.66 -1.55 4.83
N ALA A 99 -23.96 -0.57 5.39
CA ALA A 99 -23.94 -0.31 6.83
C ALA A 99 -25.31 0.13 7.38
N ALA A 100 -26.12 0.80 6.56
CA ALA A 100 -27.51 1.16 6.89
C ALA A 100 -28.50 -0.03 6.77
N GLY A 101 -28.03 -1.22 6.38
CA GLY A 101 -28.85 -2.43 6.28
C GLY A 101 -29.46 -2.70 4.89
N LEU A 102 -29.09 -1.93 3.88
CA LEU A 102 -29.59 -2.14 2.51
C LEU A 102 -28.86 -3.32 1.84
N SER A 103 -29.61 -4.16 1.12
CA SER A 103 -29.04 -5.35 0.48
C SER A 103 -28.21 -5.01 -0.75
N GLU A 104 -27.10 -5.73 -0.95
CA GLU A 104 -26.19 -5.51 -2.07
C GLU A 104 -26.87 -5.64 -3.44
N GLN A 105 -27.84 -6.55 -3.56
CA GLN A 105 -28.60 -6.75 -4.79
C GLN A 105 -29.43 -5.51 -5.17
N LYS A 106 -29.93 -4.75 -4.18
CA LYS A 106 -30.69 -3.51 -4.41
C LYS A 106 -29.78 -2.32 -4.70
N ILE A 107 -28.55 -2.31 -4.20
CA ILE A 107 -27.59 -1.21 -4.41
C ILE A 107 -26.88 -1.34 -5.77
N ASN A 108 -26.40 -2.55 -6.10
CA ASN A 108 -25.52 -2.81 -7.23
C ASN A 108 -26.24 -3.46 -8.43
N GLY A 109 -27.33 -2.84 -8.86
CA GLY A 109 -28.12 -3.32 -9.99
C GLY A 109 -27.44 -3.13 -11.36
N LYS A 110 -28.17 -3.50 -12.41
CA LYS A 110 -27.63 -3.54 -13.79
C LYS A 110 -27.43 -2.14 -14.36
N VAL A 111 -28.28 -1.17 -13.99
CA VAL A 111 -28.27 0.18 -14.56
C VAL A 111 -27.05 0.94 -14.02
N LEU A 112 -26.84 0.90 -12.70
CA LEU A 112 -25.67 1.50 -12.06
C LEU A 112 -24.36 0.91 -12.63
N LYS A 113 -24.32 -0.41 -12.87
CA LYS A 113 -23.15 -1.05 -13.52
C LYS A 113 -22.89 -0.50 -14.92
N GLN A 114 -23.92 -0.22 -15.71
CA GLN A 114 -23.77 0.38 -17.05
C GLN A 114 -23.29 1.84 -16.97
N VAL A 115 -23.84 2.63 -16.05
CA VAL A 115 -23.40 4.01 -15.78
C VAL A 115 -21.91 4.02 -15.41
N LEU A 116 -21.53 3.19 -14.43
CA LEU A 116 -20.15 3.06 -13.99
C LEU A 116 -19.21 2.51 -15.07
N LYS A 117 -19.69 1.68 -15.99
CA LYS A 117 -18.85 1.14 -17.09
C LYS A 117 -18.30 2.26 -17.96
N ARG A 118 -19.12 3.25 -18.30
CA ARG A 118 -18.69 4.43 -19.09
C ARG A 118 -17.72 5.30 -18.29
N THR A 119 -18.02 5.56 -17.02
CA THR A 119 -17.13 6.32 -16.12
C THR A 119 -15.77 5.65 -15.95
N ARG A 120 -15.75 4.32 -15.73
CA ARG A 120 -14.52 3.53 -15.63
C ARG A 120 -13.73 3.50 -16.92
N ALA A 121 -14.38 3.47 -18.08
CA ALA A 121 -13.70 3.54 -19.37
C ALA A 121 -12.93 4.85 -19.54
N LYS A 122 -13.46 5.98 -19.04
CA LYS A 122 -12.76 7.28 -19.04
C LYS A 122 -11.54 7.33 -18.10
N ILE A 123 -11.53 6.51 -17.05
CA ILE A 123 -10.40 6.41 -16.09
C ILE A 123 -9.29 5.50 -16.64
N LYS A 124 -9.67 4.46 -17.40
CA LYS A 124 -8.71 3.51 -17.95
C LYS A 124 -7.74 4.26 -18.85
N GLN A 125 -6.50 4.33 -18.40
CA GLN A 125 -5.41 4.76 -19.26
C GLN A 125 -5.27 3.74 -20.39
N PRO A 126 -5.05 4.17 -21.63
CA PRO A 126 -4.69 3.25 -22.70
C PRO A 126 -3.43 2.51 -22.28
N ILE A 127 -3.37 1.21 -22.57
CA ILE A 127 -2.13 0.44 -22.40
C ILE A 127 -1.16 1.02 -23.42
N LYS A 128 -0.15 1.75 -22.94
CA LYS A 128 0.94 2.26 -23.76
C LYS A 128 2.16 1.39 -23.51
N GLU A 129 2.79 0.93 -24.58
CA GLU A 129 4.14 0.40 -24.51
C GLU A 129 5.07 1.56 -24.12
N SER A 130 5.70 1.44 -22.97
CA SER A 130 6.66 2.42 -22.46
C SER A 130 8.04 1.78 -22.42
N THR A 131 9.05 2.44 -22.97
CA THR A 131 10.44 2.07 -22.76
C THR A 131 10.79 2.27 -21.28
N SER A 132 11.06 1.17 -20.56
CA SER A 132 11.62 1.24 -19.21
C SER A 132 13.11 1.54 -19.30
N TYR A 133 13.66 2.32 -18.36
CA TYR A 133 15.10 2.50 -18.26
C TYR A 133 15.77 1.18 -17.87
N SER A 134 17.06 1.05 -18.20
CA SER A 134 17.83 -0.13 -17.77
C SER A 134 18.09 -0.09 -16.27
N ILE A 135 17.69 -1.13 -15.56
CA ILE A 135 18.01 -1.29 -14.13
C ILE A 135 19.54 -1.27 -13.88
N ASN A 136 20.37 -1.62 -14.88
CA ASN A 136 21.83 -1.56 -14.76
C ASN A 136 22.32 -0.13 -14.52
N THR A 137 21.63 0.89 -15.02
CA THR A 137 22.00 2.29 -14.76
C THR A 137 21.92 2.60 -13.27
N LEU A 138 20.83 2.18 -12.61
CA LEU A 138 20.71 2.32 -11.15
C LEU A 138 21.72 1.45 -10.42
N LEU A 139 21.87 0.17 -10.79
CA LEU A 139 22.76 -0.73 -10.07
C LEU A 139 24.24 -0.31 -10.18
N LYS A 140 24.68 0.18 -11.34
CA LYS A 140 26.03 0.78 -11.50
C LYS A 140 26.21 2.01 -10.64
N PHE A 141 25.19 2.86 -10.53
CA PHE A 141 25.25 3.99 -9.60
C PHE A 141 25.37 3.53 -8.14
N ILE A 142 24.55 2.55 -7.73
CA ILE A 142 24.60 1.98 -6.38
C ILE A 142 25.98 1.38 -6.09
N GLU A 143 26.56 0.65 -7.04
CA GLU A 143 27.92 0.11 -6.93
C GLU A 143 28.94 1.23 -6.66
N LEU A 144 28.90 2.32 -7.43
CA LEU A 144 29.78 3.48 -7.21
C LEU A 144 29.56 4.18 -5.86
N GLN A 145 28.34 4.15 -5.32
CA GLN A 145 28.06 4.70 -3.98
C GLN A 145 28.61 3.82 -2.85
N ALA A 146 28.77 2.52 -3.07
CA ALA A 146 29.32 1.60 -2.08
C ALA A 146 30.76 1.96 -1.68
N ASP A 147 31.55 2.48 -2.63
CA ASP A 147 32.93 2.95 -2.39
C ASP A 147 32.97 4.26 -1.60
N LYS A 148 31.85 4.99 -1.55
CA LYS A 148 31.75 6.35 -0.98
C LYS A 148 30.82 6.42 0.22
N LEU A 149 30.56 5.28 0.88
CA LEU A 149 29.61 5.14 2.01
C LEU A 149 29.77 6.23 3.09
N GLN A 150 31.01 6.61 3.41
CA GLN A 150 31.30 7.60 4.45
C GLN A 150 30.84 9.01 4.08
N THR A 151 30.77 9.33 2.78
CA THR A 151 30.35 10.64 2.28
C THR A 151 28.85 10.72 2.01
N LEU A 152 28.13 9.59 2.03
CA LEU A 152 26.69 9.57 1.76
C LEU A 152 25.91 10.29 2.85
N THR A 153 25.07 11.24 2.42
CA THR A 153 24.02 11.78 3.29
C THR A 153 23.09 10.66 3.76
N GLU A 154 22.43 10.86 4.90
CA GLU A 154 21.47 9.88 5.42
C GLU A 154 20.35 9.59 4.41
N ALA A 155 19.91 10.61 3.66
CA ALA A 155 18.90 10.46 2.60
C ALA A 155 19.43 9.63 1.41
N GLN A 156 20.65 9.88 0.93
CA GLN A 156 21.23 9.10 -0.16
C GLN A 156 21.46 7.65 0.24
N PHE A 157 21.95 7.42 1.46
CA PHE A 157 22.16 6.06 1.96
C PHE A 157 20.83 5.30 2.08
N LEU A 158 19.80 5.92 2.66
CA LEU A 158 18.46 5.33 2.71
C LEU A 158 17.95 5.00 1.30
N GLY A 159 18.07 5.95 0.36
CA GLY A 159 17.68 5.74 -1.04
C GLY A 159 18.43 4.57 -1.70
N CYS A 160 19.74 4.46 -1.50
CA CYS A 160 20.56 3.38 -2.04
C CYS A 160 20.17 2.02 -1.46
N THR A 161 19.94 1.94 -0.15
CA THR A 161 19.49 0.72 0.53
C THR A 161 18.12 0.27 0.02
N PHE A 162 17.17 1.21 -0.12
CA PHE A 162 15.85 0.90 -0.66
C PHE A 162 15.91 0.45 -2.12
N ILE A 163 16.69 1.11 -2.97
CA ILE A 163 16.86 0.72 -4.38
C ILE A 163 17.49 -0.67 -4.47
N SER A 164 18.53 -0.96 -3.69
CA SER A 164 19.14 -2.30 -3.64
C SER A 164 18.11 -3.37 -3.28
N ILE A 165 17.34 -3.18 -2.20
CA ILE A 165 16.28 -4.12 -1.81
C ILE A 165 15.23 -4.26 -2.92
N MET A 166 14.67 -3.15 -3.40
CA MET A 166 13.59 -3.14 -4.39
C MET A 166 14.02 -3.59 -5.79
N ALA A 167 15.31 -3.57 -6.12
CA ALA A 167 15.82 -4.11 -7.38
C ALA A 167 15.85 -5.65 -7.36
N PHE A 168 16.09 -6.25 -6.19
CA PHE A 168 16.24 -7.70 -6.01
C PHE A 168 15.05 -8.39 -5.31
N CYS A 169 14.01 -7.62 -4.98
CA CYS A 169 12.71 -8.16 -4.59
C CYS A 169 11.58 -7.37 -5.23
N THR A 170 10.35 -7.82 -4.97
CA THR A 170 9.15 -7.23 -5.56
C THR A 170 8.26 -6.53 -4.55
N LEU A 171 8.81 -6.26 -3.38
CA LEU A 171 8.18 -5.43 -2.35
C LEU A 171 8.00 -4.00 -2.85
N ARG A 172 6.88 -3.40 -2.49
CA ARG A 172 6.63 -1.97 -2.62
C ARG A 172 7.47 -1.22 -1.58
N MET A 173 7.78 0.05 -1.86
CA MET A 173 8.49 0.92 -0.92
C MET A 173 7.85 0.89 0.48
N VAL A 174 6.52 0.97 0.56
CA VAL A 174 5.79 0.93 1.85
C VAL A 174 5.89 -0.42 2.56
N GLU A 175 6.04 -1.53 1.83
CA GLU A 175 6.24 -2.86 2.41
C GLU A 175 7.67 -2.98 2.95
N VAL A 176 8.67 -2.47 2.23
CA VAL A 176 10.05 -2.38 2.73
C VAL A 176 10.13 -1.47 3.96
N LEU A 177 9.43 -0.33 3.95
CA LEU A 177 9.41 0.64 5.06
C LEU A 177 8.82 0.06 6.35
N ARG A 178 7.89 -0.89 6.25
CA ARG A 178 7.28 -1.57 7.40
C ARG A 178 7.97 -2.87 7.79
N ALA A 179 8.99 -3.28 7.03
CA ALA A 179 9.60 -4.58 7.21
C ALA A 179 10.49 -4.65 8.46
N ASP A 180 10.53 -5.82 9.05
CA ASP A 180 11.57 -6.24 9.98
C ASP A 180 12.62 -7.07 9.26
N VAL A 181 13.84 -7.09 9.83
CA VAL A 181 14.96 -7.81 9.25
C VAL A 181 15.71 -8.61 10.30
N GLN A 182 16.14 -9.81 9.90
CA GLN A 182 16.95 -10.71 10.72
C GLN A 182 18.14 -11.20 9.90
N GLN A 183 19.34 -11.16 10.50
CA GLN A 183 20.53 -11.75 9.92
C GLN A 183 20.62 -13.23 10.33
N ASN A 184 20.92 -14.09 9.37
CA ASN A 184 21.15 -15.51 9.57
C ASN A 184 22.66 -15.80 9.71
N GLU A 185 23.01 -16.98 10.21
CA GLU A 185 24.39 -17.41 10.43
C GLU A 185 25.23 -17.48 9.14
N ASP A 186 24.58 -17.73 7.99
CA ASP A 186 25.21 -17.80 6.67
C ASP A 186 25.38 -16.42 5.99
N ASN A 187 25.23 -15.33 6.74
CA ASN A 187 25.20 -13.94 6.26
C ASN A 187 24.05 -13.60 5.31
N SER A 188 23.06 -14.48 5.17
CA SER A 188 21.79 -14.12 4.52
C SER A 188 20.93 -13.27 5.45
N TRP A 189 19.98 -12.53 4.86
CA TRP A 189 19.07 -11.65 5.58
C TRP A 189 17.63 -11.99 5.23
N ASN A 190 16.80 -12.24 6.24
CA ASN A 190 15.36 -12.36 6.06
C ASN A 190 14.71 -10.98 6.22
N ILE A 191 13.87 -10.60 5.26
CA ILE A 191 12.98 -9.44 5.34
C ILE A 191 11.55 -9.95 5.53
N ASN A 192 10.92 -9.56 6.62
CA ASN A 192 9.57 -9.94 7.00
C ASN A 192 8.65 -8.71 6.91
N THR A 193 7.58 -8.80 6.14
CA THR A 193 6.63 -7.68 5.99
C THR A 193 5.22 -8.16 5.67
N SER A 194 4.20 -7.44 6.11
CA SER A 194 2.81 -7.77 5.80
C SER A 194 2.36 -7.13 4.48
N MET A 195 1.80 -7.95 3.57
CA MET A 195 1.29 -7.49 2.27
C MET A 195 -0.19 -7.15 2.34
N TRP A 196 -0.53 -5.87 2.49
CA TRP A 196 -1.91 -5.42 2.80
C TRP A 196 -2.84 -5.37 1.57
N LYS A 197 -2.60 -6.18 0.52
CA LYS A 197 -3.49 -6.26 -0.64
C LYS A 197 -3.86 -7.73 -0.91
N GLY A 198 -4.92 -8.20 -0.26
CA GLY A 198 -5.43 -9.57 -0.37
C GLY A 198 -5.69 -10.17 1.00
N ASP A 199 -5.64 -11.49 1.10
CA ASP A 199 -5.51 -12.18 2.38
C ASP A 199 -4.21 -11.71 3.02
N ASP A 200 -4.29 -11.11 4.22
CA ASP A 200 -3.14 -10.63 5.02
C ASP A 200 -2.08 -11.73 5.15
N THR A 201 -1.22 -11.82 4.14
CA THR A 201 -0.20 -12.86 4.03
C THR A 201 1.12 -12.19 4.29
N ASP A 202 1.80 -12.63 5.34
CA ASP A 202 3.16 -12.23 5.62
C ASP A 202 4.08 -12.69 4.49
N ALA A 203 4.97 -11.79 4.10
CA ALA A 203 6.02 -12.01 3.13
C ALA A 203 7.34 -12.15 3.88
N GLU A 204 7.91 -13.35 3.83
CA GLU A 204 9.30 -13.60 4.21
C GLU A 204 10.15 -13.70 2.93
N ILE A 205 11.19 -12.87 2.86
CA ILE A 205 12.12 -12.85 1.74
C ILE A 205 13.54 -12.99 2.27
N THR A 206 14.19 -14.12 1.98
CA THR A 206 15.62 -14.31 2.25
C THR A 206 16.45 -13.71 1.11
N PHE A 207 17.39 -12.83 1.44
CA PHE A 207 18.46 -12.37 0.56
C PHE A 207 19.75 -13.08 0.91
N ARG A 208 20.31 -13.82 -0.04
CA ARG A 208 21.68 -14.34 0.09
C ARG A 208 22.69 -13.35 -0.50
N PRO A 209 23.94 -13.35 0.00
CA PRO A 209 25.01 -12.56 -0.57
C PRO A 209 25.15 -12.79 -2.08
N LEU A 210 25.27 -11.70 -2.86
CA LEU A 210 25.48 -11.76 -4.32
C LEU A 210 26.98 -11.78 -4.64
N VAL A 211 27.35 -12.18 -5.87
CA VAL A 211 28.77 -12.10 -6.30
C VAL A 211 29.28 -10.67 -6.20
N ASN A 212 28.51 -9.71 -6.69
CA ASN A 212 28.77 -8.29 -6.48
C ASN A 212 28.14 -7.82 -5.16
N GLN A 213 28.97 -7.68 -4.13
CA GLN A 213 28.53 -7.22 -2.80
C GLN A 213 28.09 -5.75 -2.80
N SER A 214 28.69 -4.90 -3.64
CA SER A 214 28.44 -3.45 -3.67
C SER A 214 27.01 -3.08 -4.04
N ILE A 215 26.29 -3.96 -4.74
CA ILE A 215 24.87 -3.79 -5.07
C ILE A 215 23.95 -4.65 -4.21
N CYS A 216 24.50 -5.51 -3.36
CA CYS A 216 23.77 -6.55 -2.66
C CYS A 216 22.92 -6.00 -1.50
N PRO A 217 21.64 -6.40 -1.37
CA PRO A 217 20.80 -5.97 -0.25
C PRO A 217 21.39 -6.30 1.12
N THR A 218 22.08 -7.44 1.27
CA THR A 218 22.71 -7.84 2.53
C THR A 218 23.83 -6.87 2.95
N PHE A 219 24.61 -6.38 1.98
CA PHE A 219 25.63 -5.36 2.21
C PHE A 219 25.01 -4.04 2.68
N TRP A 220 24.02 -3.52 1.94
CA TRP A 220 23.39 -2.24 2.27
C TRP A 220 22.64 -2.28 3.61
N LEU A 221 21.94 -3.38 3.91
CA LEU A 221 21.27 -3.59 5.21
C LEU A 221 22.27 -3.63 6.36
N SER A 222 23.35 -4.42 6.22
CA SER A 222 24.39 -4.50 7.24
C SER A 222 25.02 -3.12 7.51
N LYS A 223 25.38 -2.39 6.45
CA LYS A 223 25.95 -1.04 6.58
C LYS A 223 24.96 -0.05 7.20
N TRP A 224 23.69 -0.12 6.84
CA TRP A 224 22.64 0.75 7.39
C TRP A 224 22.48 0.51 8.90
N LEU A 225 22.36 -0.76 9.32
CA LEU A 225 22.20 -1.15 10.71
C LEU A 225 23.39 -0.77 11.58
N ASN A 226 24.61 -0.93 11.05
CA ASN A 226 25.82 -0.46 11.70
C ASN A 226 25.81 1.07 11.84
N ARG A 227 25.37 1.80 10.81
CA ARG A 227 25.29 3.27 10.87
C ARG A 227 24.26 3.74 11.89
N ILE A 228 23.16 3.03 12.11
CA ILE A 228 22.16 3.41 13.12
C ILE A 228 22.45 2.84 14.52
N GLU A 229 23.49 2.00 14.67
CA GLU A 229 23.84 1.31 15.93
C GLU A 229 22.64 0.57 16.55
N ARG A 230 21.82 -0.10 15.70
CA ARG A 230 20.53 -0.67 16.12
C ARG A 230 20.65 -1.63 17.31
N GLN A 231 21.76 -2.35 17.45
CA GLN A 231 21.97 -3.26 18.59
C GLN A 231 21.95 -2.55 19.96
N GLN A 232 22.19 -1.23 19.99
CA GLN A 232 22.16 -0.44 21.21
C GLN A 232 20.86 0.36 21.40
N LEU A 233 19.93 0.27 20.44
CA LEU A 233 18.78 1.16 20.35
C LEU A 233 17.53 0.36 20.00
N ASP A 234 16.52 0.37 20.89
CA ASP A 234 15.16 -0.14 20.64
C ASP A 234 14.43 0.77 19.64
N LYS A 235 14.95 0.83 18.42
CA LYS A 235 14.52 1.73 17.36
C LYS A 235 14.07 0.94 16.13
N PRO A 236 13.06 1.45 15.40
CA PRO A 236 12.64 0.91 14.12
C PRO A 236 13.81 0.76 13.14
N LEU A 237 13.68 -0.18 12.20
CA LEU A 237 14.70 -0.46 11.17
C LEU A 237 15.15 0.80 10.43
N TRP A 238 14.21 1.64 10.02
CA TRP A 238 14.49 2.85 9.25
C TRP A 238 14.53 4.09 10.15
N TRP A 239 15.46 4.12 11.11
CA TRP A 239 15.66 5.27 11.98
C TRP A 239 16.58 6.31 11.36
N LEU A 240 16.17 7.57 11.39
CA LEU A 240 16.98 8.71 10.97
C LEU A 240 17.70 9.29 12.19
N LYS A 241 19.02 9.14 12.26
CA LYS A 241 19.87 9.68 13.33
C LYS A 241 19.79 11.21 13.37
N ARG A 242 19.79 11.89 12.23
CA ARG A 242 19.81 13.36 12.18
C ARG A 242 18.55 14.01 12.75
N THR A 243 17.38 13.44 12.47
CA THR A 243 16.09 13.99 12.92
C THR A 243 15.55 13.29 14.17
N ASN A 244 16.22 12.22 14.61
CA ASN A 244 15.81 11.34 15.70
C ASN A 244 14.35 10.88 15.59
N LYS A 245 13.96 10.44 14.38
CA LYS A 245 12.61 9.99 14.04
C LYS A 245 12.67 8.80 13.06
N PRO A 246 11.63 7.97 12.98
CA PRO A 246 11.52 6.97 11.92
C PRO A 246 11.35 7.67 10.56
N ALA A 247 11.86 7.04 9.49
CA ALA A 247 11.66 7.50 8.13
C ALA A 247 10.18 7.44 7.74
N THR A 248 9.68 8.49 7.10
CA THR A 248 8.30 8.56 6.61
C THR A 248 8.24 8.11 5.16
N GLU A 249 7.06 7.71 4.67
CA GLU A 249 6.86 7.37 3.25
C GLU A 249 7.31 8.50 2.32
N GLU A 250 6.99 9.74 2.67
CA GLU A 250 7.37 10.92 1.88
C GLU A 250 8.89 11.12 1.84
N PHE A 251 9.56 11.01 3.00
CA PHE A 251 11.01 11.16 3.07
C PHE A 251 11.70 10.05 2.26
N THR A 252 11.28 8.81 2.46
CA THR A 252 11.82 7.64 1.73
C THR A 252 11.61 7.78 0.23
N SER A 253 10.42 8.20 -0.22
CA SER A 253 10.15 8.44 -1.64
C SER A 253 11.08 9.51 -2.22
N LYS A 254 11.25 10.64 -1.51
CA LYS A 254 12.16 11.73 -1.92
C LYS A 254 13.61 11.26 -1.98
N SER A 255 14.05 10.48 -1.00
CA SER A 255 15.39 9.87 -0.97
C SER A 255 15.65 8.96 -2.17
N ILE A 256 14.69 8.11 -2.54
CA ILE A 256 14.80 7.23 -3.71
C ILE A 256 14.86 8.05 -4.99
N HIS A 257 13.95 9.01 -5.17
CA HIS A 257 13.93 9.86 -6.37
C HIS A 257 15.24 10.65 -6.52
N HIS A 258 15.80 11.16 -5.44
CA HIS A 258 17.09 11.85 -5.47
C HIS A 258 18.23 10.94 -5.97
N VAL A 259 18.26 9.68 -5.55
CA VAL A 259 19.26 8.71 -6.05
C VAL A 259 19.01 8.37 -7.52
N MET A 260 17.75 8.21 -7.93
CA MET A 260 17.40 7.95 -9.33
C MET A 260 17.81 9.12 -10.25
N GLU A 261 17.60 10.36 -9.81
CA GLU A 261 18.03 11.57 -10.51
C GLU A 261 19.56 11.62 -10.63
N GLN A 262 20.30 11.36 -9.53
CA GLN A 262 21.77 11.30 -9.55
C GLN A 262 22.33 10.20 -10.45
N ALA A 263 21.60 9.10 -10.63
CA ALA A 263 21.94 8.04 -11.55
C ALA A 263 21.62 8.37 -13.03
N GLY A 264 21.03 9.54 -13.31
CA GLY A 264 20.66 9.95 -14.66
C GLY A 264 19.36 9.34 -15.17
N ILE A 265 18.44 8.93 -14.30
CA ILE A 265 17.12 8.44 -14.71
C ILE A 265 16.21 9.64 -15.05
N GLU A 266 15.94 9.81 -16.35
CA GLU A 266 15.10 10.89 -16.87
C GLU A 266 13.61 10.68 -16.56
N ASN A 267 12.81 11.76 -16.69
CA ASN A 267 11.35 11.77 -16.58
C ASN A 267 10.77 11.43 -15.19
N ASN A 268 11.61 11.39 -14.15
CA ASN A 268 11.21 11.17 -12.75
C ASN A 268 10.17 10.04 -12.58
N PRO A 269 10.48 8.81 -13.00
CA PRO A 269 9.53 7.71 -12.97
C PRO A 269 9.22 7.34 -11.52
N THR A 270 8.03 6.77 -11.29
CA THR A 270 7.60 6.37 -9.94
C THR A 270 8.57 5.38 -9.30
N VAL A 271 8.63 5.33 -7.96
CA VAL A 271 9.45 4.35 -7.23
C VAL A 271 9.13 2.89 -7.65
N THR A 272 7.88 2.62 -8.04
CA THR A 272 7.45 1.30 -8.56
C THR A 272 8.11 0.92 -9.89
N SER A 273 8.70 1.87 -10.61
CA SER A 273 9.44 1.63 -11.85
C SER A 273 10.70 0.79 -11.65
N ILE A 274 11.34 0.86 -10.46
CA ILE A 274 12.53 0.05 -10.14
C ILE A 274 12.21 -1.44 -10.32
N ARG A 275 11.09 -1.87 -9.75
CA ARG A 275 10.61 -3.24 -9.87
C ARG A 275 10.26 -3.60 -11.33
N ALA A 276 9.68 -2.66 -12.08
CA ALA A 276 9.36 -2.89 -13.49
C ALA A 276 10.65 -3.05 -14.33
N ALA A 277 11.68 -2.26 -14.07
CA ALA A 277 12.98 -2.36 -14.73
C ALA A 277 13.68 -3.69 -14.39
N SER A 278 13.64 -4.13 -13.12
CA SER A 278 14.16 -5.45 -12.73
C SER A 278 13.45 -6.62 -13.42
N ILE A 279 12.11 -6.57 -13.50
CA ILE A 279 11.32 -7.60 -14.21
C ILE A 279 11.64 -7.58 -15.71
N THR A 280 11.77 -6.40 -16.31
CA THR A 280 12.15 -6.25 -17.72
C THR A 280 13.53 -6.84 -17.99
N LYS A 281 14.50 -6.63 -17.09
CA LYS A 281 15.81 -7.28 -17.16
C LYS A 281 15.68 -8.79 -17.08
N ALA A 282 14.89 -9.33 -16.15
CA ALA A 282 14.67 -10.79 -16.06
C ALA A 282 14.08 -11.37 -17.37
N PHE A 283 13.12 -10.68 -18.00
CA PHE A 283 12.62 -11.08 -19.32
C PHE A 283 13.72 -11.09 -20.39
N SER A 284 14.55 -10.04 -20.43
CA SER A 284 15.67 -9.96 -21.39
C SER A 284 16.73 -11.04 -21.21
N LEU A 285 16.86 -11.57 -19.99
CA LEU A 285 17.76 -12.69 -19.65
C LEU A 285 17.17 -14.07 -19.99
N GLY A 286 15.95 -14.13 -20.56
CA GLY A 286 15.33 -15.38 -20.99
C GLY A 286 14.65 -16.18 -19.89
N PHE A 287 14.43 -15.60 -18.70
CA PHE A 287 13.68 -16.29 -17.64
C PHE A 287 12.24 -16.58 -18.07
N THR A 288 11.75 -17.76 -17.71
CA THR A 288 10.38 -18.16 -18.01
C THR A 288 9.37 -17.26 -17.32
N LYS A 289 8.17 -17.12 -17.90
CA LYS A 289 7.06 -16.40 -17.25
C LYS A 289 6.77 -16.94 -15.84
N ILE A 290 6.93 -18.25 -15.62
CA ILE A 290 6.77 -18.87 -14.29
C ILE A 290 7.85 -18.36 -13.32
N ALA A 291 9.12 -18.33 -13.72
CA ALA A 291 10.19 -17.80 -12.87
C ALA A 291 9.98 -16.31 -12.56
N ILE A 292 9.52 -15.53 -13.53
CA ILE A 292 9.25 -14.10 -13.37
C ILE A 292 8.01 -13.85 -12.51
N ASP A 293 6.91 -14.57 -12.73
CA ASP A 293 5.69 -14.48 -11.90
C ASP A 293 5.99 -14.88 -10.46
N ARG A 294 6.89 -15.84 -10.24
CA ARG A 294 7.38 -16.22 -8.89
C ARG A 294 8.24 -15.15 -8.24
N PHE A 295 9.25 -14.66 -8.96
CA PHE A 295 10.10 -13.56 -8.49
C PHE A 295 9.26 -12.31 -8.20
N SER A 296 8.27 -12.04 -9.05
CA SER A 296 7.45 -10.84 -9.03
C SER A 296 6.18 -10.88 -8.20
N ARG A 297 5.74 -12.09 -7.84
CA ARG A 297 4.53 -12.40 -7.07
C ARG A 297 3.27 -11.78 -7.71
N HIS A 298 3.25 -11.62 -9.04
CA HIS A 298 2.11 -11.10 -9.80
C HIS A 298 1.20 -12.26 -10.27
N SER A 299 0.40 -12.84 -9.36
CA SER A 299 -0.87 -13.53 -9.67
C SER A 299 -1.37 -14.36 -8.48
N ASP A 300 -2.69 -14.56 -8.36
CA ASP A 300 -3.29 -15.48 -7.38
C ASP A 300 -2.83 -16.94 -7.63
N SER A 301 -2.61 -17.32 -8.89
CA SER A 301 -1.99 -18.61 -9.25
C SER A 301 -0.57 -18.76 -8.71
N SER A 302 0.24 -17.68 -8.76
CA SER A 302 1.59 -17.71 -8.18
C SER A 302 1.56 -17.86 -6.66
N MET A 303 0.56 -17.30 -5.97
CA MET A 303 0.41 -17.46 -4.52
C MET A 303 0.11 -18.90 -4.11
N VAL A 304 -0.70 -19.62 -4.88
CA VAL A 304 -0.96 -21.06 -4.63
C VAL A 304 0.31 -21.88 -4.90
N THR A 305 1.01 -21.62 -6.00
CA THR A 305 2.28 -22.31 -6.30
C THR A 305 3.36 -22.05 -5.25
N LEU A 306 3.47 -20.80 -4.77
CA LEU A 306 4.38 -20.41 -3.68
C LEU A 306 4.02 -21.08 -2.34
N LYS A 307 2.73 -21.15 -2.00
CA LYS A 307 2.27 -21.75 -0.72
C LYS A 307 2.39 -23.28 -0.72
N SER A 308 2.19 -23.95 -1.85
CA SER A 308 1.99 -25.40 -1.88
C SER A 308 3.18 -26.21 -2.41
N TYR A 309 4.01 -25.66 -3.29
CA TYR A 309 4.98 -26.48 -4.05
C TYR A 309 6.41 -25.93 -4.09
N ASP A 310 6.64 -24.66 -3.72
CA ASP A 310 7.89 -23.99 -4.04
C ASP A 310 8.68 -23.54 -2.82
N LYS A 311 9.65 -24.37 -2.41
CA LYS A 311 10.62 -24.10 -1.35
C LYS A 311 11.98 -23.61 -1.89
N ASN A 312 12.12 -23.40 -3.20
CA ASN A 312 13.40 -23.10 -3.87
C ASN A 312 13.41 -21.72 -4.55
N ASN A 313 13.58 -20.70 -3.70
CA ASN A 313 14.58 -19.63 -3.79
C ASN A 313 14.81 -18.86 -5.12
N ASN A 314 14.32 -17.62 -5.17
CA ASN A 314 14.51 -16.60 -6.23
C ASN A 314 15.96 -16.15 -6.51
N ASP A 315 16.95 -16.87 -5.98
CA ASP A 315 18.35 -16.44 -6.00
C ASP A 315 18.98 -16.52 -7.39
N GLU A 316 18.54 -17.43 -8.27
CA GLU A 316 19.04 -17.46 -9.63
C GLU A 316 18.69 -16.18 -10.40
N VAL A 317 17.43 -15.75 -10.35
CA VAL A 317 16.99 -14.50 -10.95
C VAL A 317 17.79 -13.32 -10.39
N ARG A 318 17.98 -13.27 -9.07
CA ARG A 318 18.78 -12.21 -8.43
C ARG A 318 20.24 -12.23 -8.85
N ARG A 319 20.85 -13.41 -8.97
CA ARG A 319 22.23 -13.58 -9.43
C ARG A 319 22.41 -13.12 -10.88
N GLU A 320 21.48 -13.43 -11.77
CA GLU A 320 21.60 -12.98 -13.16
C GLU A 320 21.28 -11.48 -13.31
N ILE A 321 20.34 -10.94 -12.53
CA ILE A 321 20.09 -9.48 -12.47
C ILE A 321 21.30 -8.73 -11.91
N SER A 322 22.12 -9.33 -11.06
CA SER A 322 23.28 -8.66 -10.45
C SER A 322 24.50 -8.57 -11.35
N LYS A 323 24.51 -9.25 -12.51
CA LYS A 323 25.55 -9.12 -13.53
C LYS A 323 25.34 -7.82 -14.32
N LEU A 324 26.30 -6.89 -14.26
CA LEU A 324 26.19 -5.51 -14.78
C LEU A 324 26.72 -5.30 -16.19
#